data_AF-A0A7I8EYM5-F1
#
_entry.id   AF-A0A7I8EYM5-F1
#
_cell.length_a   1.000
_cell.length_b   1.000
_cell.length_c   1.000
_cell.angle_alpha   90.00
_cell.angle_beta   90.00
_cell.angle_gamma   90.00
#
_symmetry.space_group_name_H-M   'P 1'
#
loop_
_entity.id
_entity.type
_entity.pdbx_description
1 polymer ?
#
loop_
_entity_poly.entity_id
_entity_poly.type
_entity_poly.pdbx_seq_one_letter_code
_entity_poly.pdbx_strand_id
1 'polypeptide(L)'
;MLDLQKETLGDEAYLHICREAGLISYLIDRLLTLGNIDEAARETQSIDNDDQFLGLADLFIHHQQDAVAERLAKARSKEKPVVRVLEWLQTYYQARENYTATLEVTETLFRTQPLLKHYQRLCDLARQLGCWQTLRPALLAFLVASKTTRPLIEIALDEGEIDKALLQLKELAKKDRYGTTYELAKAKL
;
A
#
# COMPACT_ATOMS: atom_id res chain seq x y z
N MET A 1 4.76 26.38 24.24
CA MET A 1 5.47 26.39 25.54
C MET A 1 6.69 25.46 25.58
N LEU A 2 6.95 24.64 24.55
CA LEU A 2 8.19 23.84 24.40
C LEU A 2 9.28 24.55 23.58
N ASP A 3 8.94 25.53 22.75
CA ASP A 3 9.92 26.23 21.90
C ASP A 3 10.92 27.10 22.67
N LEU A 4 10.56 27.56 23.88
CA LEU A 4 11.42 28.38 24.74
C LEU A 4 12.43 27.56 25.57
N GLN A 5 12.22 26.24 25.71
CA GLN A 5 13.14 25.34 26.43
C GLN A 5 14.19 24.69 25.50
N LYS A 6 14.05 24.84 24.18
CA LYS A 6 14.95 24.30 23.15
C LYS A 6 16.38 24.86 23.22
N GLU A 7 16.58 26.04 23.80
CA GLU A 7 17.89 26.72 23.83
C GLU A 7 18.61 26.59 25.19
N THR A 8 17.96 26.06 26.23
CA THR A 8 18.50 26.01 27.61
C THR A 8 18.78 24.60 28.15
N LEU A 9 18.22 23.57 27.54
CA LEU A 9 18.50 22.17 27.86
C LEU A 9 19.53 21.62 26.86
N GLY A 10 20.59 20.97 27.34
CA GLY A 10 21.47 20.21 26.47
C GLY A 10 20.68 19.16 25.70
N ASP A 11 21.09 18.87 24.45
CA ASP A 11 20.38 17.97 23.55
C ASP A 11 19.95 16.66 24.22
N GLU A 12 20.81 16.07 25.03
CA GLU A 12 20.53 14.84 25.77
C GLU A 12 19.37 14.98 26.76
N ALA A 13 19.28 16.11 27.47
CA ALA A 13 18.20 16.36 28.42
C ALA A 13 16.86 16.58 27.70
N TYR A 14 16.87 17.20 26.53
CA TYR A 14 15.68 17.35 25.69
C TYR A 14 15.20 15.99 25.14
N LEU A 15 16.13 15.17 24.62
CA LEU A 15 15.81 13.82 24.12
C LEU A 15 15.25 12.94 25.25
N HIS A 16 15.83 13.01 26.46
CA HIS A 16 15.33 12.29 27.62
C HIS A 16 13.89 12.70 27.99
N ILE A 17 13.61 13.99 28.07
CA ILE A 17 12.25 14.49 28.34
C ILE A 17 11.26 14.04 27.26
N CYS A 18 11.66 14.06 25.98
CA CYS A 18 10.78 13.63 24.91
C CYS A 18 10.43 12.13 25.00
N ARG A 19 11.38 11.29 25.44
CA ARG A 19 11.14 9.86 25.70
C ARG A 19 10.17 9.67 26.86
N GLU A 20 10.42 10.32 27.99
CA GLU A 20 9.57 10.18 29.18
C GLU A 20 8.14 10.68 28.96
N ALA A 21 7.99 11.77 28.19
CA ALA A 21 6.70 12.36 27.87
C ALA A 21 5.97 11.67 26.70
N GLY A 22 6.58 10.67 26.05
CA GLY A 22 6.00 10.01 24.87
C GLY A 22 5.89 10.92 23.63
N LEU A 23 6.68 12.00 23.59
CA LEU A 23 6.69 13.00 22.52
C LEU A 23 7.55 12.55 21.33
N ILE A 24 7.24 11.37 20.79
CA ILE A 24 8.06 10.67 19.80
C ILE A 24 8.32 11.52 18.55
N SER A 25 7.33 12.24 18.01
CA SER A 25 7.56 13.07 16.82
C SER A 25 8.62 14.16 17.05
N TYR A 26 8.66 14.77 18.24
CA TYR A 26 9.67 15.76 18.61
C TYR A 26 11.04 15.11 18.87
N LEU A 27 11.05 13.91 19.45
CA LEU A 27 12.27 13.12 19.61
C LEU A 27 12.92 12.82 18.25
N ILE A 28 12.15 12.26 17.31
CA ILE A 28 12.62 11.92 15.97
C ILE A 28 13.09 13.17 15.22
N ASP A 29 12.32 14.26 15.26
CA ASP A 29 12.70 15.51 14.62
C ASP A 29 14.04 16.04 15.13
N ARG A 30 14.25 16.00 16.46
CA ARG A 30 15.52 16.43 17.05
C ARG A 30 16.66 15.48 16.69
N LEU A 31 16.45 14.16 16.75
CA LEU A 31 17.47 13.19 16.37
C LEU A 31 17.91 13.37 14.91
N LEU A 32 16.97 13.60 13.99
CA LEU A 32 17.27 13.87 12.59
C LEU A 32 18.03 15.19 12.41
N THR A 33 17.61 16.25 13.13
CA THR A 33 18.31 17.55 13.12
C THR A 33 19.76 17.43 13.59
N LEU A 34 20.02 16.55 14.57
CA LEU A 34 21.36 16.29 15.11
C LEU A 34 22.18 15.30 14.25
N GLY A 35 21.58 14.73 13.20
CA GLY A 35 22.24 13.73 12.35
C GLY A 35 22.25 12.30 12.91
N ASN A 36 21.55 12.05 14.02
CA ASN A 36 21.43 10.73 14.66
C ASN A 36 20.38 9.85 13.95
N ILE A 37 20.60 9.61 12.65
CA ILE A 37 19.62 8.96 11.74
C ILE A 37 19.34 7.52 12.16
N ASP A 38 20.36 6.77 12.59
CA ASP A 38 20.19 5.36 12.98
C ASP A 38 19.34 5.21 14.24
N GLU A 39 19.50 6.11 15.20
CA GLU A 39 18.71 6.13 16.42
C GLU A 39 17.25 6.50 16.12
N ALA A 40 17.05 7.56 15.33
CA ALA A 40 15.72 7.94 14.85
C ALA A 40 15.02 6.76 14.14
N ALA A 41 15.75 6.01 13.32
CA ALA A 41 15.21 4.87 12.60
C ALA A 41 14.78 3.74 13.55
N ARG A 42 15.58 3.42 14.58
CA ARG A 42 15.23 2.39 15.59
C ARG A 42 13.99 2.78 16.39
N GLU A 43 13.93 4.02 16.86
CA GLU A 43 12.79 4.55 17.62
C GLU A 43 11.50 4.50 16.76
N THR A 44 11.61 4.82 15.46
CA THR A 44 10.47 4.77 14.52
C THR A 44 10.00 3.34 14.22
N GLN A 45 10.91 2.36 14.11
CA GLN A 45 10.54 0.95 13.90
C GLN A 45 9.72 0.37 15.04
N SER A 46 9.92 0.88 16.25
CA SER A 46 9.29 0.41 17.48
C SER A 46 7.83 0.86 17.62
N ILE A 47 7.36 1.74 16.72
CA ILE A 47 6.00 2.29 16.75
C ILE A 47 5.03 1.27 16.16
N ASP A 48 4.06 0.82 16.96
CA ASP A 48 3.03 -0.13 16.49
C ASP A 48 1.91 0.54 15.68
N ASN A 49 1.66 1.83 15.92
CA ASN A 49 0.61 2.57 15.25
C ASN A 49 1.03 2.98 13.83
N ASP A 50 0.36 2.45 12.81
CA ASP A 50 0.72 2.69 11.40
C ASP A 50 0.55 4.16 10.97
N ASP A 51 -0.37 4.92 11.57
CA ASP A 51 -0.60 6.33 11.22
C ASP A 51 0.51 7.21 11.76
N GLN A 52 0.89 6.97 13.01
CA GLN A 52 2.04 7.63 13.62
C GLN A 52 3.32 7.25 12.89
N PHE A 53 3.51 5.97 12.55
CA PHE A 53 4.65 5.49 11.76
C PHE A 53 4.77 6.21 10.41
N LEU A 54 3.67 6.34 9.67
CA LEU A 54 3.69 7.04 8.37
C LEU A 54 3.99 8.53 8.51
N GLY A 55 3.45 9.20 9.54
CA GLY A 55 3.81 10.59 9.84
C GLY A 55 5.29 10.77 10.17
N LEU A 56 5.91 9.78 10.82
CA LEU A 56 7.37 9.77 11.05
C LEU A 56 8.14 9.50 9.75
N ALA A 57 7.68 8.60 8.88
CA ALA A 57 8.32 8.35 7.59
C ALA A 57 8.36 9.62 6.71
N ASP A 58 7.28 10.41 6.72
CA ASP A 58 7.25 11.72 6.04
C ASP A 58 8.25 12.71 6.66
N LEU A 59 8.45 12.65 7.99
CA LEU A 59 9.45 13.46 8.68
C LEU A 59 10.89 13.13 8.24
N PHE A 60 11.21 11.86 8.00
CA PHE A 60 12.51 11.49 7.40
C PHE A 60 12.70 12.13 6.02
N ILE A 61 11.65 12.14 5.18
CA ILE A 61 11.72 12.79 3.85
C ILE A 61 11.94 14.31 4.00
N HIS A 62 11.28 14.97 4.94
CA HIS A 62 11.51 16.39 5.21
C HIS A 62 12.96 16.70 5.61
N HIS A 63 13.62 15.77 6.30
CA HIS A 63 15.04 15.84 6.67
C HIS A 63 15.99 15.29 5.59
N GLN A 64 15.50 15.09 4.36
CA GLN A 64 16.27 14.56 3.21
C GLN A 64 16.83 13.14 3.43
N GLN A 65 16.19 12.37 4.31
CA GLN A 65 16.52 10.97 4.62
C GLN A 65 15.59 10.00 3.89
N ASP A 66 15.31 10.28 2.62
CA ASP A 66 14.40 9.54 1.75
C ASP A 66 14.67 8.03 1.72
N ALA A 67 15.94 7.65 1.59
CA ALA A 67 16.34 6.24 1.53
C ALA A 67 16.04 5.50 2.84
N VAL A 68 16.10 6.20 3.97
CA VAL A 68 15.77 5.62 5.28
C VAL A 68 14.26 5.47 5.42
N ALA A 69 13.49 6.49 5.03
CA ALA A 69 12.02 6.42 5.01
C ALA A 69 11.53 5.24 4.15
N GLU A 70 12.06 5.10 2.94
CA GLU A 70 11.74 4.01 2.04
C GLU A 70 12.07 2.64 2.65
N ARG A 71 13.27 2.49 3.22
CA ARG A 71 13.71 1.25 3.87
C ARG A 71 12.81 0.87 5.03
N LEU A 72 12.40 1.83 5.86
CA LEU A 72 11.50 1.62 6.99
C LEU A 72 10.13 1.12 6.52
N ALA A 73 9.51 1.82 5.56
CA ALA A 73 8.22 1.43 5.03
C ALA A 73 8.27 0.07 4.31
N LYS A 74 9.33 -0.20 3.54
CA LYS A 74 9.57 -1.52 2.91
C LYS A 74 9.66 -2.63 3.96
N ALA A 75 10.46 -2.44 5.01
CA ALA A 75 10.62 -3.44 6.07
C ALA A 75 9.27 -3.74 6.75
N ARG A 76 8.53 -2.69 7.12
CA ARG A 76 7.18 -2.80 7.70
C ARG A 76 6.22 -3.57 6.81
N SER A 77 6.19 -3.26 5.50
CA SER A 77 5.32 -3.93 4.53
C SER A 77 5.62 -5.42 4.33
N LYS A 78 6.88 -5.84 4.52
CA LYS A 78 7.30 -7.25 4.42
C LYS A 78 6.88 -8.05 5.64
N GLU A 79 6.97 -7.46 6.83
CA GLU A 79 6.54 -8.09 8.07
C GLU A 79 5.02 -8.18 8.15
N LYS A 80 4.35 -7.06 7.85
CA LYS A 80 2.89 -6.96 7.85
C LYS A 80 2.45 -6.10 6.66
N PRO A 81 1.90 -6.69 5.59
CA PRO A 81 1.42 -5.94 4.44
C PRO A 81 0.13 -5.18 4.79
N VAL A 82 0.29 -3.98 5.34
CA VAL A 82 -0.79 -3.05 5.67
C VAL A 82 -1.08 -2.17 4.46
N VAL A 83 -2.36 -2.07 4.07
CA VAL A 83 -2.79 -1.31 2.88
C VAL A 83 -2.28 0.13 2.90
N ARG A 84 -2.38 0.83 4.04
CA ARG A 84 -1.91 2.23 4.15
C ARG A 84 -0.41 2.39 3.90
N VAL A 85 0.40 1.45 4.37
CA VAL A 85 1.86 1.47 4.15
C VAL A 85 2.19 1.19 2.68
N LEU A 86 1.44 0.28 2.03
CA LEU A 86 1.58 0.02 0.60
C LEU A 86 1.12 1.21 -0.26
N GLU A 87 0.03 1.88 0.10
CA GLU A 87 -0.43 3.11 -0.57
C GLU A 87 0.59 4.25 -0.44
N TRP A 88 1.22 4.39 0.74
CA TRP A 88 2.31 5.34 0.95
C TRP A 88 3.52 5.02 0.05
N LEU A 89 3.99 3.75 0.04
CA LEU A 89 5.09 3.32 -0.83
C LEU A 89 4.77 3.52 -2.32
N GLN A 90 3.54 3.25 -2.72
CA GLN A 90 3.08 3.46 -4.09
C GLN A 90 3.19 4.95 -4.47
N THR A 91 2.72 5.85 -3.60
CA THR A 91 2.82 7.30 -3.82
C THR A 91 4.27 7.77 -3.85
N TYR A 92 5.10 7.25 -2.94
CA TYR A 92 6.53 7.53 -2.85
C TYR A 92 7.27 7.18 -4.15
N TYR A 93 7.00 6.01 -4.73
CA TYR A 93 7.63 5.58 -6.00
C TYR A 93 7.08 6.31 -7.21
N GLN A 94 5.77 6.61 -7.23
CA GLN A 94 5.17 7.37 -8.32
C GLN A 94 5.75 8.78 -8.42
N ALA A 95 5.94 9.46 -7.29
CA ALA A 95 6.55 10.79 -7.25
C ALA A 95 8.00 10.82 -7.75
N ARG A 96 8.67 9.65 -7.79
CA ARG A 96 10.05 9.47 -8.27
C ARG A 96 10.13 8.75 -9.61
N GLU A 97 9.00 8.59 -10.30
CA GLU A 97 8.89 7.91 -11.59
C GLU A 97 9.48 6.49 -11.58
N ASN A 98 9.52 5.85 -10.42
CA ASN A 98 10.02 4.49 -10.27
C ASN A 98 8.89 3.51 -10.60
N TYR A 99 8.62 3.34 -11.90
CA TYR A 99 7.51 2.52 -12.38
C TYR A 99 7.65 1.04 -12.02
N THR A 100 8.87 0.51 -11.94
CA THR A 100 9.12 -0.90 -11.57
C THR A 100 8.76 -1.14 -10.10
N ALA A 101 9.27 -0.31 -9.18
CA ALA A 101 8.91 -0.42 -7.77
C ALA A 101 7.42 -0.10 -7.53
N THR A 102 6.85 0.84 -8.31
CA THR A 102 5.41 1.12 -8.27
C THR A 102 4.60 -0.13 -8.64
N LEU A 103 5.01 -0.88 -9.68
CA LEU A 103 4.35 -2.11 -10.10
C LEU A 103 4.39 -3.16 -8.99
N GLU A 104 5.56 -3.42 -8.39
CA GLU A 104 5.74 -4.40 -7.31
C GLU A 104 4.84 -4.10 -6.09
N VAL A 105 4.79 -2.83 -5.67
CA VAL A 105 3.94 -2.41 -4.55
C VAL A 105 2.47 -2.54 -4.91
N THR A 106 2.08 -2.14 -6.13
CA THR A 106 0.68 -2.24 -6.59
C THR A 106 0.24 -3.70 -6.67
N GLU A 107 1.14 -4.61 -7.04
CA GLU A 107 0.86 -6.05 -7.08
C GLU A 107 0.62 -6.59 -5.67
N THR A 108 1.50 -6.22 -4.73
CA THR A 108 1.34 -6.58 -3.31
C THR A 108 0.02 -6.05 -2.77
N LEU A 109 -0.32 -4.81 -3.09
CA LEU A 109 -1.56 -4.17 -2.68
C LEU A 109 -2.78 -4.90 -3.27
N PHE A 110 -2.75 -5.26 -4.55
CA PHE A 110 -3.81 -6.06 -5.17
C PHE A 110 -3.96 -7.45 -4.53
N ARG A 111 -2.85 -8.09 -4.14
CA ARG A 111 -2.88 -9.39 -3.45
C ARG A 111 -3.47 -9.28 -2.04
N THR A 112 -3.20 -8.18 -1.33
CA THR A 112 -3.79 -7.90 -0.01
C THR A 112 -5.25 -7.49 -0.12
N GLN A 113 -5.59 -6.66 -1.11
CA GLN A 113 -6.93 -6.13 -1.35
C GLN A 113 -7.25 -6.17 -2.85
N PRO A 114 -7.89 -7.24 -3.35
CA PRO A 114 -8.18 -7.41 -4.77
C PRO A 114 -9.31 -6.47 -5.19
N LEU A 115 -8.98 -5.21 -5.51
CA LEU A 115 -9.92 -4.22 -6.01
C LEU A 115 -9.62 -3.88 -7.46
N LEU A 116 -10.68 -3.56 -8.21
CA LEU A 116 -10.56 -3.14 -9.61
C LEU A 116 -9.62 -1.96 -9.81
N LYS A 117 -9.64 -0.95 -8.90
CA LYS A 117 -8.75 0.22 -8.96
C LYS A 117 -7.26 -0.16 -8.99
N HIS A 118 -6.87 -1.20 -8.24
CA HIS A 118 -5.47 -1.66 -8.19
C HIS A 118 -5.13 -2.49 -9.42
N TYR A 119 -6.09 -3.25 -9.93
CA TYR A 119 -5.94 -4.00 -11.16
C TYR A 119 -5.74 -3.10 -12.39
N GLN A 120 -6.58 -2.07 -12.56
CA GLN A 120 -6.45 -1.12 -13.67
C GLN A 120 -5.08 -0.42 -13.62
N ARG A 121 -4.63 -0.02 -12.43
CA ARG A 121 -3.30 0.57 -12.24
C ARG A 121 -2.18 -0.41 -12.61
N LEU A 122 -2.30 -1.69 -12.26
CA LEU A 122 -1.37 -2.74 -12.70
C LEU A 122 -1.35 -2.88 -14.21
N CYS A 123 -2.51 -2.82 -14.87
CA CYS A 123 -2.60 -2.88 -16.32
C CYS A 123 -1.81 -1.75 -16.96
N ASP A 124 -2.01 -0.51 -16.52
CA ASP A 124 -1.35 0.67 -17.07
C ASP A 124 0.18 0.59 -16.89
N LEU A 125 0.63 0.28 -15.67
CA LEU A 125 2.06 0.14 -15.36
C LEU A 125 2.70 -1.01 -16.13
N ALA A 126 2.04 -2.16 -16.20
CA ALA A 126 2.57 -3.32 -16.90
C ALA A 126 2.57 -3.17 -18.42
N ARG A 127 1.64 -2.40 -18.99
CA ARG A 127 1.66 -2.01 -20.41
C ARG A 127 2.82 -1.06 -20.68
N GLN A 128 3.02 -0.06 -19.82
CA GLN A 128 4.13 0.88 -19.93
C GLN A 128 5.50 0.18 -19.83
N LEU A 129 5.61 -0.85 -18.98
CA LEU A 129 6.83 -1.65 -18.80
C LEU A 129 6.96 -2.84 -19.78
N GLY A 130 5.95 -3.08 -20.62
CA GLY A 130 5.94 -4.19 -21.59
C GLY A 130 5.79 -5.60 -20.98
N CYS A 131 5.45 -5.71 -19.70
CA CYS A 131 5.34 -6.99 -18.97
C CYS A 131 3.89 -7.48 -18.78
N TRP A 132 2.91 -6.85 -19.43
CA TRP A 132 1.50 -7.21 -19.26
C TRP A 132 1.18 -8.68 -19.59
N GLN A 133 1.79 -9.21 -20.64
CA GLN A 133 1.53 -10.58 -21.11
C GLN A 133 1.92 -11.66 -20.09
N THR A 134 2.92 -11.40 -19.25
CA THR A 134 3.36 -12.31 -18.20
C THR A 134 2.61 -12.07 -16.89
N LEU A 135 2.28 -10.80 -16.58
CA LEU A 135 1.62 -10.44 -15.34
C LEU A 135 0.14 -10.85 -15.30
N ARG A 136 -0.59 -10.65 -16.41
CA ARG A 136 -2.02 -10.94 -16.53
C ARG A 136 -2.40 -12.38 -16.10
N PRO A 137 -1.78 -13.45 -16.64
CA PRO A 137 -2.16 -14.81 -16.26
C PRO A 137 -1.88 -15.10 -14.78
N ALA A 138 -0.82 -14.52 -14.19
CA ALA A 138 -0.52 -14.69 -12.78
C ALA A 138 -1.57 -14.03 -11.86
N LEU A 139 -2.07 -12.84 -12.23
CA LEU A 139 -3.13 -12.14 -11.50
C LEU A 139 -4.45 -12.91 -11.56
N LEU A 140 -4.85 -13.41 -12.74
CA LEU A 140 -6.08 -14.18 -12.89
C LEU A 140 -6.01 -15.51 -12.13
N ALA A 141 -4.87 -16.21 -12.17
CA ALA A 141 -4.66 -17.43 -11.40
C ALA A 141 -4.80 -17.18 -9.89
N PHE A 142 -4.29 -16.05 -9.40
CA PHE A 142 -4.46 -15.65 -8.01
C PHE A 142 -5.92 -15.38 -7.62
N LEU A 143 -6.70 -14.70 -8.46
CA LEU A 143 -8.13 -14.45 -8.22
C LEU A 143 -8.95 -15.76 -8.16
N VAL A 144 -8.66 -16.68 -9.09
CA VAL A 144 -9.30 -18.01 -9.10
C VAL A 144 -8.95 -18.78 -7.83
N ALA A 145 -7.67 -18.80 -7.43
CA ALA A 145 -7.21 -19.50 -6.23
C ALA A 145 -7.77 -18.90 -4.93
N SER A 146 -7.87 -17.58 -4.85
CA SER A 146 -8.41 -16.86 -3.69
C SER A 146 -9.94 -16.94 -3.58
N LYS A 147 -10.63 -17.54 -4.56
CA LYS A 147 -12.10 -17.64 -4.63
C LYS A 147 -12.81 -16.28 -4.50
N THR A 148 -12.13 -15.20 -4.89
CA THR A 148 -12.66 -13.84 -4.82
C THR A 148 -13.46 -13.53 -6.07
N THR A 149 -14.72 -13.97 -6.11
CA THR A 149 -15.48 -13.93 -7.37
C THR A 149 -15.92 -12.53 -7.80
N ARG A 150 -16.13 -11.61 -6.85
CA ARG A 150 -16.57 -10.25 -7.18
C ARG A 150 -15.51 -9.45 -7.98
N PRO A 151 -14.24 -9.35 -7.53
CA PRO A 151 -13.18 -8.72 -8.33
C PRO A 151 -12.96 -9.41 -9.68
N LEU A 152 -13.15 -10.73 -9.73
CA LEU A 152 -12.98 -11.54 -10.94
C LEU A 152 -14.01 -11.18 -12.02
N ILE A 153 -15.28 -10.95 -11.62
CA ILE A 153 -16.34 -10.45 -12.50
C ILE A 153 -16.05 -9.00 -12.91
N GLU A 154 -15.71 -8.13 -11.96
CA GLU A 154 -15.42 -6.70 -12.22
C GLU A 154 -14.27 -6.54 -13.23
N ILE A 155 -13.22 -7.35 -13.11
CA ILE A 155 -12.08 -7.38 -14.04
C ILE A 155 -12.48 -7.93 -15.41
N ALA A 156 -13.24 -9.02 -15.46
CA ALA A 156 -13.69 -9.58 -16.74
C ALA A 156 -14.60 -8.59 -17.51
N LEU A 157 -15.37 -7.76 -16.80
CA LEU A 157 -16.15 -6.67 -17.41
C LEU A 157 -15.26 -5.53 -17.93
N ASP A 158 -14.25 -5.12 -17.14
CA ASP A 158 -13.30 -4.06 -17.52
C ASP A 158 -12.44 -4.43 -18.74
N GLU A 159 -12.02 -5.70 -18.84
CA GLU A 159 -11.25 -6.21 -19.98
C GLU A 159 -12.11 -6.50 -21.23
N GLY A 160 -13.44 -6.31 -21.15
CA GLY A 160 -14.36 -6.63 -22.24
C GLY A 160 -14.57 -8.14 -22.45
N GLU A 161 -14.12 -9.00 -21.54
CA GLU A 161 -14.36 -10.45 -21.56
C GLU A 161 -15.75 -10.80 -20.99
N ILE A 162 -16.79 -10.21 -21.60
CA ILE A 162 -18.19 -10.26 -21.14
C ILE A 162 -18.67 -11.72 -20.99
N ASP A 163 -18.28 -12.62 -21.89
CA ASP A 163 -18.67 -14.04 -21.82
C ASP A 163 -18.11 -14.76 -20.59
N LYS A 164 -16.87 -14.41 -20.18
CA LYS A 164 -16.25 -15.00 -18.97
C LYS A 164 -16.87 -14.41 -17.71
N ALA A 165 -17.17 -13.10 -17.70
CA ALA A 165 -17.91 -12.45 -16.62
C ALA A 165 -19.30 -13.09 -16.41
N LEU A 166 -20.03 -13.32 -17.51
CA LEU A 166 -21.35 -13.95 -17.50
C LEU A 166 -21.31 -15.40 -17.04
N LEU A 167 -20.30 -16.17 -17.46
CA LEU A 167 -20.14 -17.56 -17.02
C LEU A 167 -19.87 -17.63 -15.51
N GLN A 168 -19.01 -16.77 -14.98
CA GLN A 168 -18.69 -16.71 -13.56
C GLN A 168 -19.88 -16.26 -12.70
N LEU A 169 -20.65 -15.28 -13.17
CA LEU A 169 -21.88 -14.84 -12.52
C LEU A 169 -22.94 -15.96 -12.48
N LYS A 170 -23.08 -16.74 -13.57
CA LYS A 170 -24.00 -17.89 -13.64
C LYS A 170 -23.61 -19.01 -12.69
N GLU A 171 -22.31 -19.32 -12.57
CA GLU A 171 -21.83 -20.32 -11.62
C GLU A 171 -21.99 -19.87 -10.15
N LEU A 172 -21.91 -18.57 -9.89
CA LEU A 172 -22.16 -18.02 -8.55
C LEU A 172 -23.66 -18.07 -8.20
N ALA A 173 -24.53 -17.69 -9.15
CA ALA A 173 -25.99 -17.74 -8.99
C ALA A 173 -26.53 -19.17 -8.79
N LYS A 174 -25.84 -20.20 -9.29
CA LYS A 174 -26.18 -21.61 -9.03
C LYS A 174 -25.79 -22.08 -7.62
N LYS A 175 -24.82 -21.44 -6.98
CA LYS A 175 -24.29 -21.83 -5.66
C LYS A 175 -25.06 -21.21 -4.50
N ASP A 176 -25.64 -20.02 -4.70
CA ASP A 176 -26.53 -19.40 -3.72
C ASP A 176 -27.88 -20.13 -3.70
N ARG A 177 -28.17 -20.81 -2.59
CA ARG A 177 -29.31 -21.74 -2.38
C ARG A 177 -30.72 -21.11 -2.41
N TYR A 178 -30.87 -19.88 -2.89
CA TYR A 178 -32.18 -19.24 -3.06
C TYR A 178 -32.25 -18.66 -4.48
N GLY A 179 -32.92 -19.39 -5.36
CA GLY A 179 -33.06 -19.08 -6.78
C GLY A 179 -33.52 -17.65 -7.02
N THR A 180 -32.61 -16.81 -7.50
CA THR A 180 -32.98 -15.61 -8.26
C THR A 180 -32.54 -15.88 -9.69
N THR A 181 -33.48 -16.36 -10.49
CA THR A 181 -33.32 -16.51 -11.93
C THR A 181 -33.13 -15.13 -12.56
N TYR A 182 -31.92 -14.81 -12.99
CA TYR A 182 -31.74 -13.80 -14.04
C TYR A 182 -32.21 -14.44 -15.35
N GLU A 183 -33.48 -14.23 -15.69
CA GLU A 183 -33.98 -14.33 -17.06
C GLU A 183 -33.18 -13.35 -17.92
N LEU A 184 -32.09 -13.85 -18.53
CA LEU A 184 -31.44 -13.18 -19.65
C LEU A 184 -32.47 -13.15 -20.78
N ALA A 185 -33.16 -12.00 -20.89
CA ALA A 185 -34.04 -11.70 -22.00
C ALA A 185 -33.32 -12.05 -23.31
N LYS A 186 -33.87 -13.03 -24.02
CA LYS A 186 -33.48 -13.37 -25.38
C LYS A 186 -33.59 -12.10 -26.23
N ALA A 187 -32.47 -11.50 -26.58
CA ALA A 187 -32.41 -10.60 -27.72
C ALA A 187 -32.64 -11.46 -28.98
N LYS A 188 -33.85 -11.36 -29.55
CA LYS A 188 -34.14 -11.86 -30.89
C LYS A 188 -33.40 -10.97 -31.90
N LEU A 189 -32.67 -11.62 -32.81
CA LEU A 189 -32.28 -11.09 -34.12
C LEU A 189 -33.51 -10.63 -34.90
#